data_AF-A0A840RF52-F1
#
_entry.id   AF-A0A840RF52-F1
#
_cell.length_a   1.000
_cell.length_b   1.000
_cell.length_c   1.000
_cell.angle_alpha   90.00
_cell.angle_beta   90.00
_cell.angle_gamma   90.00
#
_symmetry.space_group_name_H-M   'P 1'
#
loop_
_entity.id
_entity.type
_entity.pdbx_description
1 polymer ?
#
loop_
_entity_poly.entity_id
_entity_poly.type
_entity_poly.pdbx_seq_one_letter_code
_entity_poly.pdbx_strand_id
1 'polypeptide(L)'
;MMLQTHNTAPATKKRRLTVSLAQHEDAIRAAQALRYRVFAEEMGARIHAREAGLDQDLFDAYCDHLLVQDEDTGEVVGTYRILPPHQAQKLGSYYSDTEFDLTRLAHIRSQIVEIGRSCVHPDYRTGATITLLWSGLASYMRERNYRYLVGCASVSLADGGHTAASIYNKLAETAMGPVEWRVFPRCPLPLAALNQKLDVEIPPLIKGYLRAGAQLCGTPAWDPDFNTADLFLLLSMHQVDNRYARHFMR
;
A
#
# COMPACT_ATOMS: atom_id res chain seq x y z
N MET A 1 57.88 -1.15 12.48
CA MET A 1 57.12 0.09 12.27
C MET A 1 56.21 -0.15 11.05
N MET A 2 55.07 -0.80 11.25
CA MET A 2 54.09 -1.11 10.20
C MET A 2 52.91 -0.16 10.37
N LEU A 3 52.65 0.64 9.34
CA LEU A 3 51.51 1.54 9.23
C LEU A 3 50.22 0.70 9.11
N GLN A 4 49.34 0.78 10.10
CA GLN A 4 47.97 0.32 9.97
C GLN A 4 47.19 1.37 9.17
N THR A 5 46.85 1.01 7.94
CA THR A 5 45.90 1.75 7.10
C THR A 5 44.51 1.61 7.70
N HIS A 6 44.00 2.70 8.28
CA HIS A 6 42.59 2.81 8.65
C HIS A 6 41.73 2.77 7.39
N ASN A 7 41.03 1.66 7.18
CA ASN A 7 40.01 1.52 6.16
C ASN A 7 38.73 2.21 6.67
N THR A 8 38.57 3.50 6.38
CA THR A 8 37.31 4.21 6.61
C THR A 8 36.31 3.78 5.54
N ALA A 9 35.30 3.00 5.95
CA ALA A 9 34.15 2.72 5.10
C ALA A 9 33.51 4.06 4.64
N PRO A 10 33.16 4.22 3.36
CA PRO A 10 32.60 5.47 2.87
C PRO A 10 31.27 5.74 3.56
N ALA A 11 31.13 6.94 4.14
CA ALA A 11 29.86 7.42 4.66
C ALA A 11 28.82 7.41 3.54
N THR A 12 27.72 6.69 3.72
CA THR A 12 26.63 6.65 2.74
C THR A 12 26.12 8.07 2.50
N LYS A 13 26.35 8.60 1.29
CA LYS A 13 25.86 9.93 0.90
C LYS A 13 24.36 10.00 1.15
N LYS A 14 23.91 11.02 1.90
CA LYS A 14 22.48 11.24 2.16
C LYS A 14 21.82 11.59 0.82
N ARG A 15 21.04 10.64 0.27
CA ARG A 15 20.33 10.82 -1.01
C ARG A 15 19.28 11.91 -0.89
N ARG A 16 19.08 12.67 -1.96
CA ARG A 16 18.08 13.74 -2.03
C ARG A 16 16.82 13.19 -2.67
N LEU A 17 15.78 13.01 -1.87
CA LEU A 17 14.52 12.44 -2.33
C LEU A 17 13.42 13.50 -2.32
N THR A 18 12.59 13.51 -3.35
CA THR A 18 11.40 14.37 -3.45
C THR A 18 10.15 13.54 -3.67
N VAL A 19 8.99 14.10 -3.35
CA VAL A 19 7.68 13.47 -3.59
C VAL A 19 6.82 14.39 -4.45
N SER A 20 6.18 13.84 -5.46
CA SER A 20 5.32 14.58 -6.39
C SER A 20 4.26 13.68 -7.02
N LEU A 21 3.23 14.28 -7.61
CA LEU A 21 2.33 13.56 -8.51
C LEU A 21 2.94 13.54 -9.91
N ALA A 22 2.81 12.41 -10.61
CA ALA A 22 3.18 12.30 -12.01
C ALA A 22 2.37 13.32 -12.85
N GLN A 23 3.06 14.13 -13.65
CA GLN A 23 2.43 15.14 -14.51
C GLN A 23 2.37 14.74 -15.98
N HIS A 24 3.17 13.75 -16.37
CA HIS A 24 3.35 13.33 -17.75
C HIS A 24 3.38 11.80 -17.86
N GLU A 25 3.10 11.29 -19.05
CA GLU A 25 3.02 9.85 -19.32
C GLU A 25 4.34 9.13 -19.02
N ASP A 26 5.49 9.74 -19.30
CA ASP A 26 6.80 9.16 -19.00
C ASP A 26 7.01 8.88 -17.50
N ALA A 27 6.51 9.78 -16.65
CA ALA A 27 6.59 9.62 -15.20
C ALA A 27 5.67 8.48 -14.71
N ILE A 28 4.49 8.33 -15.33
CA ILE A 28 3.61 7.18 -15.08
C ILE A 28 4.32 5.91 -15.51
N ARG A 29 4.86 5.84 -16.74
CA ARG A 29 5.62 4.69 -17.28
C ARG A 29 6.78 4.29 -16.38
N ALA A 30 7.52 5.26 -15.83
CA ALA A 30 8.58 5.00 -14.86
C ALA A 30 8.05 4.32 -13.58
N ALA A 31 6.88 4.73 -13.07
CA ALA A 31 6.23 4.05 -11.95
C ALA A 31 5.78 2.63 -12.33
N GLN A 32 5.22 2.42 -13.52
CA GLN A 32 4.82 1.09 -14.01
C GLN A 32 6.02 0.14 -14.13
N ALA A 33 7.15 0.65 -14.59
CA ALA A 33 8.39 -0.10 -14.67
C ALA A 33 8.93 -0.44 -13.28
N LEU A 34 8.91 0.50 -12.32
CA LEU A 34 9.30 0.22 -10.93
C LEU A 34 8.41 -0.87 -10.32
N ARG A 35 7.08 -0.75 -10.51
CA ARG A 35 6.11 -1.74 -10.05
C ARG A 35 6.38 -3.12 -10.63
N TYR A 36 6.69 -3.21 -11.93
CA TYR A 36 7.06 -4.47 -12.56
C TYR A 36 8.30 -5.09 -11.91
N ARG A 37 9.38 -4.31 -11.74
CA ARG A 37 10.61 -4.80 -11.09
C ARG A 37 10.34 -5.35 -9.69
N VAL A 38 9.54 -4.66 -8.89
CA VAL A 38 9.24 -5.10 -7.51
C VAL A 38 8.25 -6.28 -7.50
N PHE A 39 7.14 -6.18 -8.22
CA PHE A 39 6.09 -7.18 -8.12
C PHE A 39 6.41 -8.44 -8.93
N ALA A 40 6.83 -8.31 -10.20
CA ALA A 40 7.10 -9.46 -11.04
C ALA A 40 8.48 -10.07 -10.76
N GLU A 41 9.54 -9.26 -10.81
CA GLU A 41 10.91 -9.78 -10.79
C GLU A 41 11.36 -10.17 -9.38
N GLU A 42 11.03 -9.37 -8.36
CA GLU A 42 11.41 -9.67 -6.98
C GLU A 42 10.38 -10.54 -6.26
N MET A 43 9.09 -10.22 -6.36
CA MET A 43 8.04 -10.92 -5.61
C MET A 43 7.41 -12.11 -6.35
N GLY A 44 7.70 -12.28 -7.65
CA GLY A 44 7.21 -13.40 -8.45
C GLY A 44 5.74 -13.28 -8.87
N ALA A 45 5.15 -12.09 -8.82
CA ALA A 45 3.78 -11.86 -9.25
C ALA A 45 3.63 -12.06 -10.76
N ARG A 46 2.47 -12.57 -11.17
CA ARG A 46 2.08 -12.73 -12.56
C ARG A 46 1.41 -11.45 -13.04
N ILE A 47 2.13 -10.68 -13.85
CA ILE A 47 1.64 -9.41 -14.36
C ILE A 47 1.08 -9.59 -15.78
N HIS A 48 -0.23 -9.34 -15.91
CA HIS A 48 -0.96 -9.41 -17.17
C HIS A 48 -1.04 -8.04 -17.86
N ALA A 49 0.11 -7.46 -18.20
CA ALA A 49 0.19 -6.16 -18.86
C ALA A 49 0.21 -6.28 -20.39
N ARG A 50 -0.24 -5.22 -21.06
CA ARG A 50 -0.22 -5.11 -22.54
C ARG A 50 1.20 -4.96 -23.08
N GLU A 51 2.07 -4.33 -22.30
CA GLU A 51 3.46 -4.07 -22.65
C GLU A 51 4.38 -4.80 -21.67
N ALA A 52 5.38 -5.49 -22.21
CA ALA A 52 6.35 -6.23 -21.39
C ALA A 52 7.17 -5.28 -20.52
N GLY A 53 7.46 -5.70 -19.29
CA GLY A 53 8.29 -4.93 -18.35
C GLY A 53 7.55 -3.80 -17.61
N LEU A 54 6.24 -3.67 -17.79
CA LEU A 54 5.40 -2.68 -17.09
C LEU A 54 4.28 -3.38 -16.30
N ASP A 55 4.01 -2.93 -15.08
CA ASP A 55 2.77 -3.25 -14.35
C ASP A 55 1.73 -2.19 -14.72
N GLN A 56 0.83 -2.55 -15.64
CA GLN A 56 -0.23 -1.68 -16.13
C GLN A 56 -1.56 -2.41 -16.21
N ASP A 57 -2.62 -1.77 -15.72
CA ASP A 57 -4.01 -2.20 -15.84
C ASP A 57 -4.94 -1.05 -16.25
N LEU A 58 -6.24 -1.32 -16.33
CA LEU A 58 -7.25 -0.34 -16.76
C LEU A 58 -7.43 0.83 -15.79
N PHE A 59 -7.06 0.66 -14.51
CA PHE A 59 -7.24 1.69 -13.49
C PHE A 59 -6.19 2.79 -13.62
N ASP A 60 -5.02 2.50 -14.19
CA ASP A 60 -3.92 3.47 -14.29
C ASP A 60 -4.33 4.78 -14.99
N ALA A 61 -5.26 4.72 -15.95
CA ALA A 61 -5.79 5.89 -16.66
C ALA A 61 -6.75 6.78 -15.83
N TYR A 62 -7.22 6.27 -14.69
CA TYR A 62 -8.14 6.94 -13.77
C TYR A 62 -7.47 7.33 -12.46
N CYS A 63 -6.22 6.90 -12.27
CA CYS A 63 -5.47 7.15 -11.06
C CYS A 63 -4.50 8.32 -11.21
N ASP A 64 -4.33 9.05 -10.13
CA ASP A 64 -3.13 9.83 -9.92
C ASP A 64 -1.99 8.90 -9.46
N HIS A 65 -0.75 9.25 -9.80
CA HIS A 65 0.43 8.45 -9.45
C HIS A 65 1.35 9.29 -8.58
N LEU A 66 1.45 8.93 -7.29
CA LEU A 66 2.37 9.56 -6.36
C LEU A 66 3.73 8.89 -6.48
N LEU A 67 4.78 9.69 -6.66
CA LEU A 67 6.13 9.22 -6.94
C LEU A 67 7.08 9.75 -5.88
N VAL A 68 8.03 8.94 -5.46
CA VAL A 68 9.27 9.42 -4.84
C VAL A 68 10.39 9.26 -5.85
N GLN A 69 11.12 10.34 -6.09
CA GLN A 69 12.22 10.40 -7.05
C GLN A 69 13.54 10.66 -6.31
N ASP A 70 14.62 10.02 -6.75
CA ASP A 70 15.98 10.44 -6.37
C ASP A 70 16.45 11.57 -7.30
N GLU A 71 16.70 12.74 -6.72
CA GLU A 71 17.13 13.94 -7.45
C GLU A 71 18.55 13.81 -8.03
N ASP A 72 19.39 12.93 -7.48
CA ASP A 72 20.74 12.71 -7.98
C ASP A 72 20.75 11.84 -9.25
N THR A 73 19.77 10.94 -9.41
CA THR A 73 19.70 10.00 -10.56
C THR A 73 18.53 10.28 -11.51
N GLY A 74 17.50 10.99 -11.05
CA GLY A 74 16.23 11.15 -11.74
C GLY A 74 15.35 9.88 -11.70
N GLU A 75 15.71 8.84 -10.97
CA GLU A 75 14.96 7.59 -10.93
C GLU A 75 13.73 7.68 -10.01
N VAL A 76 12.59 7.13 -10.45
CA VAL A 76 11.44 6.86 -9.57
C VAL A 76 11.76 5.65 -8.70
N VAL A 77 11.82 5.86 -7.39
CA VAL A 77 12.29 4.87 -6.41
C VAL A 77 11.19 4.43 -5.44
N GLY A 78 10.02 5.08 -5.46
CA GLY A 78 8.85 4.67 -4.70
C GLY A 78 7.58 5.19 -5.34
N THR A 79 6.46 4.48 -5.15
CA THR A 79 5.19 4.92 -5.71
C THR A 79 3.97 4.47 -4.90
N TYR A 80 2.88 5.24 -5.04
CA TYR A 80 1.50 4.82 -4.78
C TYR A 80 0.66 5.17 -6.00
N ARG A 81 -0.26 4.27 -6.34
CA ARG A 81 -1.40 4.58 -7.21
C ARG A 81 -2.56 5.09 -6.36
N ILE A 82 -3.20 6.18 -6.77
CA ILE A 82 -4.29 6.84 -6.03
C ILE A 82 -5.51 6.95 -6.94
N LEU A 83 -6.61 6.26 -6.60
CA LEU A 83 -7.88 6.36 -7.31
C LEU A 83 -8.86 7.24 -6.52
N PRO A 84 -9.12 8.49 -6.96
CA PRO A 84 -10.06 9.37 -6.28
C PRO A 84 -11.53 8.98 -6.54
N PRO A 85 -12.47 9.33 -5.64
CA PRO A 85 -13.84 8.84 -5.69
C PRO A 85 -14.60 9.22 -6.97
N HIS A 86 -14.37 10.41 -7.51
CA HIS A 86 -15.01 10.85 -8.75
C HIS A 86 -14.54 10.05 -9.97
N GLN A 87 -13.28 9.60 -9.99
CA GLN A 87 -12.76 8.73 -11.04
C GLN A 87 -13.22 7.28 -10.87
N ALA A 88 -13.27 6.78 -9.63
CA ALA A 88 -13.88 5.48 -9.34
C ALA A 88 -15.35 5.45 -9.78
N GLN A 89 -16.10 6.54 -9.55
CA GLN A 89 -17.48 6.69 -10.01
C GLN A 89 -17.58 6.71 -11.54
N LYS A 90 -16.68 7.43 -12.22
CA LYS A 90 -16.63 7.48 -13.69
C LYS A 90 -16.32 6.11 -14.30
N LEU A 91 -15.41 5.36 -13.68
CA LEU A 91 -15.07 3.99 -14.07
C LEU A 91 -16.18 2.99 -13.72
N GLY A 92 -16.96 3.29 -12.68
CA GLY A 92 -18.04 2.44 -12.15
C GLY A 92 -17.59 1.47 -11.04
N SER A 93 -16.30 1.47 -10.68
CA SER A 93 -15.73 0.56 -9.68
C SER A 93 -14.41 1.06 -9.10
N TYR A 94 -14.11 0.62 -7.88
CA TYR A 94 -12.76 0.57 -7.32
C TYR A 94 -12.03 -0.70 -7.79
N TYR A 95 -10.71 -0.74 -7.68
CA TYR A 95 -9.96 -1.98 -7.85
C TYR A 95 -10.42 -3.03 -6.84
N SER A 96 -10.59 -2.62 -5.58
CA SER A 96 -11.05 -3.50 -4.51
C SER A 96 -12.46 -4.06 -4.72
N ASP A 97 -13.29 -3.50 -5.60
CA ASP A 97 -14.57 -4.14 -5.97
C ASP A 97 -14.38 -5.45 -6.74
N THR A 98 -13.18 -5.67 -7.32
CA THR A 98 -12.81 -6.90 -8.03
C THR A 98 -12.35 -8.00 -7.07
N GLU A 99 -11.89 -7.63 -5.87
CA GLU A 99 -11.41 -8.56 -4.83
C GLU A 99 -12.46 -8.76 -3.72
N PHE A 100 -13.28 -7.75 -3.46
CA PHE A 100 -14.25 -7.71 -2.37
C PHE A 100 -15.63 -7.20 -2.82
N ASP A 101 -16.68 -7.63 -2.12
CA ASP A 101 -17.97 -6.96 -2.10
C ASP A 101 -17.92 -5.77 -1.12
N LEU A 102 -17.95 -4.56 -1.67
CA LEU A 102 -17.90 -3.30 -0.94
C LEU A 102 -19.29 -2.67 -0.71
N THR A 103 -20.39 -3.41 -0.91
CA THR A 103 -21.76 -2.87 -0.86
C THR A 103 -22.06 -2.12 0.43
N ARG A 104 -21.54 -2.59 1.57
CA ARG A 104 -21.75 -1.91 2.87
C ARG A 104 -21.12 -0.52 2.93
N LEU A 105 -20.09 -0.25 2.13
CA LEU A 105 -19.42 1.05 2.05
C LEU A 105 -20.18 2.08 1.20
N ALA A 106 -21.32 1.72 0.58
CA ALA A 106 -22.06 2.61 -0.32
C ALA A 106 -22.31 4.01 0.26
N HIS A 107 -22.61 4.09 1.56
CA HIS A 107 -22.87 5.34 2.29
C HIS A 107 -21.66 6.29 2.40
N ILE A 108 -20.43 5.81 2.17
CA ILE A 108 -19.19 6.61 2.19
C ILE A 108 -18.41 6.59 0.86
N ARG A 109 -18.86 5.84 -0.16
CA ARG A 109 -18.13 5.67 -1.44
C ARG A 109 -17.75 6.98 -2.11
N SER A 110 -18.60 8.00 -2.08
CA SER A 110 -18.30 9.31 -2.69
C SER A 110 -17.13 10.06 -2.04
N GLN A 111 -16.60 9.57 -0.91
CA GLN A 111 -15.51 10.17 -0.14
C GLN A 111 -14.33 9.23 0.06
N ILE A 112 -14.37 8.04 -0.56
CA ILE A 112 -13.30 7.05 -0.51
C ILE A 112 -12.26 7.34 -1.60
N VAL A 113 -11.03 7.53 -1.18
CA VAL A 113 -9.85 7.40 -2.04
C VAL A 113 -9.28 6.00 -1.84
N GLU A 114 -9.09 5.28 -2.93
CA GLU A 114 -8.39 3.99 -2.90
C GLU A 114 -6.92 4.20 -3.24
N ILE A 115 -6.05 3.54 -2.48
CA ILE A 115 -4.63 3.45 -2.76
C ILE A 115 -4.21 2.01 -3.01
N GLY A 116 -3.25 1.84 -3.90
CA GLY A 116 -2.72 0.52 -4.22
C GLY A 116 -1.39 0.61 -4.94
N ARG A 117 -0.93 -0.56 -5.40
CA ARG A 117 0.33 -0.71 -6.15
C ARG A 117 1.51 0.01 -5.48
N SER A 118 1.56 -0.06 -4.15
CA SER A 118 2.61 0.57 -3.37
C SER A 118 3.87 -0.28 -3.44
N CYS A 119 4.96 0.30 -3.91
CA CYS A 119 6.27 -0.36 -3.89
C CYS A 119 7.39 0.66 -3.73
N VAL A 120 8.52 0.17 -3.23
CA VAL A 120 9.76 0.92 -3.07
C VAL A 120 10.90 0.08 -3.60
N HIS A 121 11.74 0.70 -4.43
CA HIS A 121 12.96 0.10 -4.96
C HIS A 121 13.80 -0.49 -3.80
N PRO A 122 14.35 -1.71 -3.93
CA PRO A 122 15.06 -2.40 -2.84
C PRO A 122 16.09 -1.53 -2.12
N ASP A 123 16.92 -0.82 -2.88
CA ASP A 123 17.97 0.08 -2.36
C ASP A 123 17.46 1.36 -1.67
N TYR A 124 16.14 1.59 -1.66
CA TYR A 124 15.49 2.79 -1.14
C TYR A 124 14.44 2.47 -0.08
N ARG A 125 14.36 1.23 0.44
CA ARG A 125 13.45 0.79 1.51
C ARG A 125 13.85 1.35 2.88
N THR A 126 13.84 2.68 2.97
CA THR A 126 14.22 3.45 4.14
C THR A 126 13.00 4.14 4.74
N GLY A 127 13.08 4.49 6.02
CA GLY A 127 12.04 5.29 6.67
C GLY A 127 11.79 6.64 5.98
N ALA A 128 12.83 7.23 5.36
CA ALA A 128 12.71 8.49 4.64
C ALA A 128 11.78 8.38 3.42
N THR A 129 11.96 7.35 2.59
CA THR A 129 11.13 7.10 1.40
C THR A 129 9.66 6.88 1.77
N ILE A 130 9.41 6.05 2.78
CA ILE A 130 8.04 5.79 3.26
C ILE A 130 7.41 7.06 3.84
N THR A 131 8.19 7.84 4.61
CA THR A 131 7.72 9.12 5.17
C THR A 131 7.32 10.10 4.07
N LEU A 132 8.09 10.17 2.97
CA LEU A 132 7.77 11.01 1.82
C LEU A 132 6.49 10.55 1.11
N LEU A 133 6.33 9.25 0.85
CA LEU A 133 5.10 8.73 0.25
C LEU A 133 3.87 9.06 1.11
N TRP A 134 3.97 8.85 2.43
CA TRP A 134 2.87 9.14 3.34
C TRP A 134 2.60 10.64 3.50
N SER A 135 3.64 11.49 3.46
CA SER A 135 3.44 12.95 3.51
C SER A 135 2.74 13.45 2.24
N GLY A 136 3.13 12.92 1.06
CA GLY A 136 2.47 13.20 -0.20
C GLY A 136 1.00 12.78 -0.17
N LEU A 137 0.70 11.58 0.31
CA LEU A 137 -0.67 11.10 0.45
C LEU A 137 -1.49 11.93 1.45
N ALA A 138 -0.91 12.30 2.59
CA ALA A 138 -1.57 13.15 3.58
C ALA A 138 -1.88 14.54 3.02
N SER A 139 -0.99 15.13 2.23
CA SER A 139 -1.27 16.39 1.52
C SER A 139 -2.36 16.22 0.47
N TYR A 140 -2.30 15.15 -0.34
CA TYR A 140 -3.33 14.83 -1.34
C TYR A 140 -4.74 14.76 -0.72
N MET A 141 -4.88 14.04 0.40
CA MET A 141 -6.14 13.88 1.12
C MET A 141 -6.65 15.21 1.69
N ARG A 142 -5.77 16.00 2.32
CA ARG A 142 -6.14 17.28 2.98
C ARG A 142 -6.54 18.36 1.99
N GLU A 143 -5.75 18.56 0.94
CA GLU A 143 -6.00 19.60 -0.09
C GLU A 143 -7.35 19.40 -0.79
N ARG A 144 -7.79 18.15 -0.92
CA ARG A 144 -9.04 17.76 -1.60
C ARG A 144 -10.17 17.44 -0.62
N ASN A 145 -9.94 17.59 0.70
CA ASN A 145 -10.90 17.32 1.76
C ASN A 145 -11.55 15.91 1.69
N TYR A 146 -10.75 14.90 1.35
CA TYR A 146 -11.20 13.51 1.34
C TYR A 146 -11.20 12.92 2.75
N ARG A 147 -12.18 12.05 3.05
CA ARG A 147 -12.46 11.61 4.42
C ARG A 147 -12.04 10.18 4.71
N TYR A 148 -11.96 9.33 3.69
CA TYR A 148 -11.64 7.92 3.83
C TYR A 148 -10.57 7.50 2.84
N LEU A 149 -9.59 6.76 3.35
CA LEU A 149 -8.55 6.13 2.56
C LEU A 149 -8.72 4.61 2.70
N VAL A 150 -8.78 3.89 1.59
CA VAL A 150 -8.87 2.42 1.58
C VAL A 150 -7.74 1.82 0.75
N GLY A 151 -7.44 0.56 1.00
CA GLY A 151 -6.54 -0.22 0.16
C GLY A 151 -6.37 -1.64 0.66
N CYS A 152 -5.81 -2.48 -0.21
CA CYS A 152 -5.48 -3.86 0.08
C CYS A 152 -4.03 -3.95 0.55
N ALA A 153 -3.85 -4.39 1.79
CA ALA A 153 -2.53 -4.71 2.31
C ALA A 153 -2.27 -6.21 2.17
N SER A 154 -1.33 -6.55 1.29
CA SER A 154 -1.05 -7.92 0.90
C SER A 154 -0.04 -8.58 1.83
N VAL A 155 -0.31 -9.84 2.19
CA VAL A 155 0.61 -10.72 2.91
C VAL A 155 0.95 -11.90 2.02
N SER A 156 2.24 -12.19 1.84
CA SER A 156 2.70 -13.32 1.01
C SER A 156 2.17 -14.66 1.51
N LEU A 157 1.81 -15.53 0.57
CA LEU A 157 1.44 -16.94 0.81
C LEU A 157 2.59 -17.91 0.53
N ALA A 158 3.85 -17.44 0.57
CA ALA A 158 5.02 -18.29 0.34
C ALA A 158 5.09 -19.52 1.26
N ASP A 159 4.49 -19.45 2.45
CA ASP A 159 4.40 -20.55 3.42
C ASP A 159 3.09 -21.36 3.32
N GLY A 160 2.35 -21.24 2.21
CA GLY A 160 1.03 -21.83 2.06
C GLY A 160 -0.10 -21.03 2.72
N GLY A 161 0.20 -19.84 3.26
CA GLY A 161 -0.79 -18.91 3.79
C GLY A 161 -0.99 -18.95 5.30
N HIS A 162 -0.18 -19.74 6.02
CA HIS A 162 -0.27 -19.83 7.48
C HIS A 162 0.11 -18.51 8.17
N THR A 163 1.11 -17.81 7.63
CA THR A 163 1.50 -16.48 8.11
C THR A 163 0.37 -15.46 7.92
N ALA A 164 -0.24 -15.43 6.73
CA ALA A 164 -1.38 -14.56 6.46
C ALA A 164 -2.58 -14.85 7.37
N ALA A 165 -2.91 -16.12 7.58
CA ALA A 165 -4.01 -16.54 8.45
C ALA A 165 -3.76 -16.15 9.91
N SER A 166 -2.52 -16.30 10.39
CA SER A 166 -2.13 -15.93 11.76
C SER A 166 -2.07 -14.42 11.98
N ILE A 167 -1.62 -13.64 10.98
CA ILE A 167 -1.70 -12.17 10.99
C ILE A 167 -3.16 -11.73 11.03
N TYR A 168 -4.00 -12.28 10.15
CA TYR A 168 -5.43 -11.97 10.15
C TYR A 168 -6.06 -12.22 11.52
N ASN A 169 -5.80 -13.38 12.15
CA ASN A 169 -6.38 -13.68 13.47
C ASN A 169 -5.94 -12.66 14.54
N LYS A 170 -4.65 -12.31 14.60
CA LYS A 170 -4.12 -11.26 15.50
C LYS A 170 -4.81 -9.90 15.28
N LEU A 171 -5.05 -9.53 14.02
CA LEU A 171 -5.71 -8.26 13.66
C LEU A 171 -7.21 -8.28 13.90
N ALA A 172 -7.87 -9.42 13.69
CA ALA A 172 -9.30 -9.59 13.90
C ALA A 172 -9.70 -9.34 15.36
N GLU A 173 -8.81 -9.67 16.30
CA GLU A 173 -9.02 -9.44 17.74
C GLU A 173 -8.84 -7.98 18.17
N THR A 174 -8.00 -7.21 17.46
CA THR A 174 -7.49 -5.92 17.97
C THR A 174 -7.78 -4.70 17.10
N ALA A 175 -8.01 -4.90 15.80
CA ALA A 175 -8.01 -3.83 14.81
C ALA A 175 -9.23 -3.82 13.90
N MET A 176 -10.27 -4.60 14.21
CA MET A 176 -11.47 -4.66 13.37
C MET A 176 -12.23 -3.33 13.34
N GLY A 177 -12.68 -2.95 12.14
CA GLY A 177 -13.59 -1.83 11.90
C GLY A 177 -14.97 -2.05 12.50
N PRO A 178 -15.89 -1.08 12.41
CA PRO A 178 -17.28 -1.30 12.74
C PRO A 178 -18.00 -2.15 11.65
N VAL A 179 -19.20 -2.64 11.96
CA VAL A 179 -19.92 -3.64 11.12
C VAL A 179 -20.35 -3.08 9.76
N GLU A 180 -20.64 -1.78 9.71
CA GLU A 180 -20.98 -1.01 8.51
C GLU A 180 -19.80 -0.83 7.55
N TRP A 181 -18.56 -1.03 8.02
CA TRP A 181 -17.38 -1.01 7.17
C TRP A 181 -16.95 -2.40 6.71
N ARG A 182 -17.73 -3.44 7.02
CA ARG A 182 -17.37 -4.81 6.65
C ARG A 182 -17.46 -5.03 5.14
N VAL A 183 -16.44 -5.67 4.60
CA VAL A 183 -16.35 -6.11 3.21
C VAL A 183 -16.18 -7.62 3.18
N PHE A 184 -16.57 -8.24 2.07
CA PHE A 184 -16.55 -9.70 1.93
C PHE A 184 -15.69 -10.10 0.74
N PRO A 185 -14.67 -10.96 0.90
CA PRO A 185 -13.82 -11.35 -0.22
C PRO A 185 -14.63 -12.13 -1.25
N ARG A 186 -14.39 -11.85 -2.53
CA ARG A 186 -14.96 -12.62 -3.65
C ARG A 186 -14.28 -13.98 -3.78
N CYS A 187 -12.99 -14.03 -3.50
CA CYS A 187 -12.20 -15.25 -3.39
C CYS A 187 -11.65 -15.34 -1.95
N PRO A 188 -12.37 -15.97 -1.00
CA PRO A 188 -11.90 -16.03 0.39
C PRO A 188 -10.66 -16.92 0.54
N LEU A 189 -9.68 -16.47 1.34
CA LEU A 189 -8.62 -17.36 1.81
C LEU A 189 -9.23 -18.48 2.68
N PRO A 190 -8.88 -19.77 2.49
CA PRO A 190 -9.48 -20.88 3.21
C PRO A 190 -8.93 -21.01 4.65
N LEU A 191 -9.21 -20.02 5.49
CA LEU A 191 -8.66 -19.88 6.86
C LEU A 191 -8.81 -21.15 7.70
N ALA A 192 -9.93 -21.88 7.58
CA ALA A 192 -10.19 -23.09 8.36
C ALA A 192 -9.19 -24.23 8.09
N ALA A 193 -8.54 -24.23 6.92
CA ALA A 193 -7.52 -25.22 6.56
C ALA A 193 -6.09 -24.79 6.97
N LEU A 194 -5.92 -23.58 7.51
CA LEU A 194 -4.63 -22.97 7.79
C LEU A 194 -4.35 -22.91 9.29
N ASN A 195 -3.08 -23.02 9.67
CA ASN A 195 -2.65 -22.68 11.02
C ASN A 195 -2.77 -21.16 11.25
N GLN A 196 -3.65 -20.78 12.18
CA GLN A 196 -3.94 -19.39 12.56
C GLN A 196 -3.25 -18.95 13.86
N LYS A 197 -2.39 -19.81 14.43
CA LYS A 197 -1.79 -19.64 15.76
C LYS A 197 -0.27 -19.56 15.71
N LEU A 198 0.31 -19.35 14.53
CA LEU A 198 1.75 -19.12 14.43
C LEU A 198 2.11 -17.80 15.10
N ASP A 199 3.25 -17.79 15.79
CA ASP A 199 3.79 -16.54 16.29
C ASP A 199 4.49 -15.78 15.17
N VAL A 200 3.73 -14.90 14.51
CA VAL A 200 4.18 -14.11 13.37
C VAL A 200 4.19 -12.62 13.67
N GLU A 201 5.18 -11.93 13.12
CA GLU A 201 5.29 -10.48 13.20
C GLU A 201 4.43 -9.82 12.11
N ILE A 202 3.63 -8.81 12.47
CA ILE A 202 2.90 -8.02 11.49
C ILE A 202 3.91 -7.22 10.64
N PRO A 203 3.81 -7.24 9.30
CA PRO A 203 4.69 -6.49 8.42
C PRO A 203 4.78 -5.00 8.80
N PRO A 204 5.96 -4.36 8.71
CA PRO A 204 6.15 -2.97 9.13
C PRO A 204 5.17 -1.97 8.48
N LEU A 205 4.83 -2.17 7.21
CA LEU A 205 3.90 -1.31 6.49
C LEU A 205 2.47 -1.41 7.06
N ILE A 206 2.00 -2.62 7.31
CA ILE A 206 0.69 -2.88 7.96
C ILE A 206 0.67 -2.29 9.38
N LYS A 207 1.73 -2.52 10.18
CA LYS A 207 1.89 -1.88 11.50
C LYS A 207 1.77 -0.36 11.38
N GLY A 208 2.36 0.20 10.33
CA GLY A 208 2.25 1.60 9.95
C GLY A 208 0.82 2.11 9.79
N TYR A 209 0.03 1.43 8.96
CA TYR A 209 -1.37 1.77 8.74
C TYR A 209 -2.20 1.68 10.02
N LEU A 210 -2.01 0.63 10.83
CA LEU A 210 -2.69 0.45 12.11
C LEU A 210 -2.34 1.58 13.10
N ARG A 211 -1.08 2.01 13.14
CA ARG A 211 -0.62 3.16 13.94
C ARG A 211 -1.26 4.47 13.47
N ALA A 212 -1.46 4.65 12.17
CA ALA A 212 -2.22 5.79 11.63
C ALA A 212 -3.71 5.72 11.99
N GLY A 213 -4.24 4.52 12.23
CA GLY A 213 -5.61 4.28 12.66
C GLY A 213 -6.45 3.49 11.66
N ALA A 214 -5.81 2.86 10.68
CA ALA A 214 -6.50 1.99 9.76
C ALA A 214 -7.11 0.81 10.52
N GLN A 215 -8.27 0.37 10.06
CA GLN A 215 -9.03 -0.71 10.64
C GLN A 215 -9.22 -1.81 9.60
N LEU A 216 -9.15 -3.06 10.05
CA LEU A 216 -9.41 -4.23 9.23
C LEU A 216 -10.92 -4.37 8.96
N CYS A 217 -11.27 -4.55 7.70
CA CYS A 217 -12.67 -4.52 7.27
C CYS A 217 -13.25 -5.89 6.93
N GLY A 218 -12.51 -6.98 7.04
CA GLY A 218 -13.05 -8.30 6.72
C GLY A 218 -12.00 -9.39 6.74
N THR A 219 -12.43 -10.60 6.37
CA THR A 219 -11.54 -11.73 6.10
C THR A 219 -10.71 -11.47 4.84
N PRO A 220 -9.48 -12.00 4.76
CA PRO A 220 -8.62 -11.81 3.59
C PRO A 220 -9.21 -12.41 2.30
N ALA A 221 -8.98 -11.71 1.18
CA ALA A 221 -9.13 -12.28 -0.15
C ALA A 221 -7.83 -13.00 -0.57
N TRP A 222 -7.95 -14.08 -1.33
CA TRP A 222 -6.81 -14.74 -1.96
C TRP A 222 -6.61 -14.17 -3.37
N ASP A 223 -5.42 -13.62 -3.61
CA ASP A 223 -4.95 -13.20 -4.91
C ASP A 223 -3.95 -14.25 -5.45
N PRO A 224 -4.33 -15.01 -6.50
CA PRO A 224 -3.46 -16.03 -7.09
C PRO A 224 -2.37 -15.44 -8.00
N ASP A 225 -2.55 -14.23 -8.53
CA ASP A 225 -1.60 -13.61 -9.45
C ASP A 225 -0.39 -13.09 -8.67
N PHE A 226 -0.63 -12.50 -7.49
CA PHE A 226 0.43 -12.06 -6.57
C PHE A 226 0.86 -13.13 -5.55
N ASN A 227 0.13 -14.24 -5.47
CA ASN A 227 0.29 -15.26 -4.44
C ASN A 227 0.25 -14.65 -3.03
N THR A 228 -0.77 -13.84 -2.78
CA THR A 228 -0.98 -13.08 -1.55
C THR A 228 -2.36 -13.30 -0.95
N ALA A 229 -2.46 -13.00 0.35
CA ALA A 229 -3.72 -12.71 1.01
C ALA A 229 -3.86 -11.20 1.19
N ASP A 230 -4.92 -10.64 0.63
CA ASP A 230 -5.21 -9.21 0.69
C ASP A 230 -6.12 -8.89 1.86
N LEU A 231 -5.67 -7.97 2.70
CA LEU A 231 -6.41 -7.45 3.84
C LEU A 231 -6.95 -6.07 3.47
N PHE A 232 -8.27 -5.95 3.33
CA PHE A 232 -8.88 -4.65 3.10
C PHE A 232 -8.82 -3.80 4.36
N LEU A 233 -8.12 -2.68 4.28
CA LEU A 233 -7.97 -1.70 5.35
C LEU A 233 -8.69 -0.40 5.00
N LEU A 234 -9.28 0.23 6.01
CA LEU A 234 -9.92 1.54 5.89
C LEU A 234 -9.39 2.47 6.98
N LEU A 235 -8.94 3.65 6.58
CA LEU A 235 -8.48 4.72 7.46
C LEU A 235 -9.43 5.92 7.34
N SER A 236 -9.97 6.38 8.47
CA SER A 236 -10.71 7.64 8.53
C SER A 236 -9.79 8.81 8.85
N MET A 237 -9.78 9.85 8.01
CA MET A 237 -8.96 11.03 8.24
C MET A 237 -9.30 11.75 9.56
N HIS A 238 -10.57 11.69 10.00
CA HIS A 238 -10.98 12.23 11.31
C HIS A 238 -10.29 11.51 12.49
N GLN A 239 -10.03 10.20 12.39
CA GLN A 239 -9.33 9.47 13.44
C GLN A 239 -7.84 9.83 13.48
N VAL A 240 -7.25 10.14 12.33
CA VAL A 240 -5.87 10.64 12.20
C VAL A 240 -5.75 11.95 12.96
N ASP A 241 -6.58 12.93 12.64
CA ASP A 241 -6.57 14.27 13.25
C ASP A 241 -6.71 14.19 14.77
N ASN A 242 -7.66 13.37 15.26
CA ASN A 242 -7.88 13.18 16.70
C ASN A 242 -6.70 12.50 17.42
N ARG A 243 -5.91 11.67 16.75
CA ARG A 243 -4.70 11.07 17.34
C ARG A 243 -3.56 12.09 17.39
N TYR A 244 -3.36 12.86 16.33
CA TYR A 244 -2.37 13.94 16.32
C TYR A 244 -2.69 14.98 17.40
N ALA A 245 -3.94 15.42 17.51
CA ALA A 245 -4.37 16.36 18.55
C ALA A 245 -4.06 15.86 19.98
N ARG A 246 -4.24 14.56 20.25
CA ARG A 246 -3.91 13.95 21.55
C ARG A 246 -2.40 13.89 21.84
N HIS A 247 -1.55 13.90 20.81
CA HIS A 247 -0.10 13.94 20.99
C HIS A 247 0.39 15.33 21.42
N PHE A 248 -0.31 16.40 21.00
CA PHE A 248 0.00 17.79 21.36
C PHE A 248 -0.68 18.28 22.65
N MET A 249 -1.67 17.56 23.17
CA MET A 249 -2.36 17.86 24.44
C MET A 249 -1.80 17.05 25.62
N ARG A 250 -0.56 16.56 25.54
CA ARG A 250 0.16 15.91 26.65
C ARG A 250 1.29 16.79 27.17
#